data_AF-A0A426X3C5-F1
#
_entry.id   AF-A0A426X3C5-F1
#
_cell.length_a   1.000
_cell.length_b   1.000
_cell.length_c   1.000
_cell.angle_alpha   90.00
_cell.angle_beta   90.00
_cell.angle_gamma   90.00
#
_symmetry.space_group_name_H-M   'P 1'
#
loop_
_entity.id
_entity.type
_entity.pdbx_description
1 polymer ?
#
loop_
_entity_poly.entity_id
_entity_poly.type
_entity_poly.pdbx_seq_one_letter_code
_entity_poly.pdbx_strand_id
1 'polypeptide(L)'
;MNVQSKHLEDILREAYSHPAVQGIVMWGAWHPEGCWRMCLTDNNFKNLPTGDVVDKLISEWRSDNVAATTDADGLHRAELFHGEYKVTISHPSSNSSSSVGSLTVDSASENNNVLRVMV
;
A
#
# COMPACT_ATOMS: atom_id res chain seq x y z
N MET A 1 -19.67 -10.21 -8.83
CA MET A 1 -18.98 -10.69 -7.62
C MET A 1 -19.84 -11.76 -6.96
N ASN A 2 -19.28 -12.90 -6.56
CA ASN A 2 -20.05 -13.95 -5.86
C ASN A 2 -20.13 -13.67 -4.35
N VAL A 3 -21.05 -14.36 -3.64
CA VAL A 3 -21.30 -14.12 -2.20
C VAL A 3 -20.04 -14.30 -1.35
N GLN A 4 -19.22 -15.32 -1.65
CA GLN A 4 -17.98 -15.60 -0.94
C GLN A 4 -16.97 -14.44 -1.08
N SER A 5 -16.81 -13.89 -2.28
CA SER A 5 -15.89 -12.77 -2.57
C SER A 5 -16.35 -11.51 -1.85
N LYS A 6 -17.66 -11.26 -1.81
CA LYS A 6 -18.22 -10.12 -1.09
C LYS A 6 -17.95 -10.22 0.42
N HIS A 7 -18.23 -11.39 1.02
CA HIS A 7 -17.96 -11.59 2.44
C HIS A 7 -16.47 -11.48 2.77
N LEU A 8 -15.59 -11.97 1.90
CA LEU A 8 -14.15 -11.79 2.06
C LEU A 8 -13.79 -10.30 2.05
N GLU A 9 -14.31 -9.51 1.10
CA GLU A 9 -14.06 -8.06 1.06
C GLU A 9 -14.58 -7.35 2.32
N ASP A 10 -15.80 -7.66 2.75
CA ASP A 10 -16.42 -7.05 3.93
C ASP A 10 -15.58 -7.32 5.21
N ILE A 11 -15.20 -8.58 5.45
CA ILE A 11 -14.40 -8.99 6.62
C ILE A 11 -13.03 -8.33 6.62
N LEU A 12 -12.35 -8.31 5.46
CA LEU A 12 -11.02 -7.72 5.37
C LEU A 12 -11.06 -6.20 5.58
N ARG A 13 -12.07 -5.51 5.04
CA ARG A 13 -12.26 -4.08 5.28
C ARG A 13 -12.63 -3.77 6.73
N GLU A 14 -13.46 -4.58 7.36
CA GLU A 14 -13.78 -4.44 8.79
C GLU A 14 -12.52 -4.56 9.65
N ALA A 15 -11.71 -5.60 9.44
CA ALA A 15 -10.45 -5.77 10.14
C ALA A 15 -9.48 -4.59 9.88
N TYR A 16 -9.33 -4.17 8.62
CA TYR A 16 -8.46 -3.06 8.23
C TYR A 16 -8.88 -1.72 8.85
N SER A 17 -10.18 -1.51 9.09
CA SER A 17 -10.70 -0.26 9.66
C SER A 17 -10.34 -0.03 11.14
N HIS A 18 -9.86 -1.07 11.83
CA HIS A 18 -9.62 -1.01 13.27
C HIS A 18 -8.15 -0.64 13.58
N PRO A 19 -7.87 0.47 14.28
CA PRO A 19 -6.50 0.97 14.48
C PRO A 19 -5.58 0.05 15.28
N ALA A 20 -6.14 -0.87 16.08
CA ALA A 20 -5.35 -1.87 16.81
C ALA A 20 -4.91 -3.08 15.94
N VAL A 21 -5.42 -3.22 14.70
CA VAL A 21 -5.01 -4.30 13.80
C VAL A 21 -3.72 -3.89 13.10
N GLN A 22 -2.62 -4.57 13.44
CA GLN A 22 -1.30 -4.30 12.87
C GLN A 22 -0.99 -5.09 11.60
N GLY A 23 -1.83 -6.09 11.29
CA GLY A 23 -1.67 -6.93 10.10
C GLY A 23 -2.75 -7.98 10.01
N ILE A 24 -3.00 -8.47 8.79
CA ILE A 24 -3.97 -9.52 8.49
C ILE A 24 -3.23 -10.68 7.83
N VAL A 25 -3.27 -11.85 8.46
CA VAL A 25 -2.70 -13.08 7.90
C VAL A 25 -3.85 -13.99 7.48
N MET A 26 -3.86 -14.37 6.21
CA MET A 26 -4.91 -15.21 5.63
C MET A 26 -4.40 -16.60 5.30
N TRP A 27 -5.22 -17.61 5.59
CA TRP A 27 -4.99 -18.97 5.10
C TRP A 27 -5.67 -19.19 3.75
N GLY A 28 -4.89 -19.14 2.67
CA GLY A 28 -5.36 -19.34 1.29
C GLY A 28 -4.59 -20.45 0.56
N ALA A 29 -4.16 -21.48 1.28
CA ALA A 29 -3.26 -22.50 0.75
C ALA A 29 -3.82 -23.17 -0.52
N TRP A 30 -2.95 -23.29 -1.52
CA TRP A 30 -3.18 -24.02 -2.75
C TRP A 30 -2.71 -25.48 -2.62
N HIS A 31 -3.44 -26.40 -3.23
CA HIS A 31 -3.10 -27.82 -3.37
C HIS A 31 -3.50 -28.29 -4.78
N PRO A 32 -2.83 -29.28 -5.40
CA PRO A 32 -3.19 -29.76 -6.76
C PRO A 32 -4.64 -30.23 -6.90
N GLU A 33 -5.22 -30.79 -5.84
CA GLU A 33 -6.59 -31.26 -5.74
C GLU A 33 -7.59 -30.14 -5.38
N GLY A 34 -7.11 -28.90 -5.24
CA GLY A 34 -7.91 -27.72 -4.95
C GLY A 34 -7.50 -27.02 -3.65
N CYS A 35 -8.46 -26.47 -2.92
CA CYS A 35 -8.24 -25.86 -1.61
C CYS A 35 -9.30 -26.38 -0.62
N TRP A 36 -9.08 -26.14 0.67
CA TRP A 36 -10.02 -26.60 1.70
C TRP A 36 -11.43 -25.96 1.57
N ARG A 37 -11.51 -24.62 1.51
CA ARG A 37 -12.79 -23.88 1.50
C ARG A 37 -12.82 -22.65 0.62
N MET A 38 -11.72 -21.91 0.54
CA MET A 38 -11.65 -20.66 -0.21
C MET A 38 -10.35 -20.61 -0.99
N CYS A 39 -10.46 -20.78 -2.30
CA CYS A 39 -9.32 -20.81 -3.21
C CYS A 39 -9.08 -19.38 -3.67
N LEU A 40 -7.85 -18.88 -3.61
CA LEU A 40 -7.51 -17.59 -4.19
C LEU A 40 -7.17 -17.73 -5.68
N THR A 41 -6.59 -18.86 -6.06
CA THR A 41 -6.20 -19.18 -7.44
C THR A 41 -6.69 -20.56 -7.87
N ASP A 42 -6.75 -20.80 -9.17
CA ASP A 42 -6.89 -22.14 -9.76
C ASP A 42 -5.54 -22.89 -9.81
N ASN A 43 -5.55 -24.11 -10.38
CA ASN A 43 -4.35 -24.95 -10.53
C ASN A 43 -3.30 -24.44 -11.52
N ASN A 44 -3.63 -23.41 -12.30
CA ASN A 44 -2.71 -22.72 -13.19
C ASN A 44 -2.22 -21.40 -12.58
N PHE A 45 -2.46 -21.19 -11.27
CA PHE A 45 -2.16 -19.95 -10.55
C PHE A 45 -2.84 -18.71 -11.15
N LYS A 46 -4.00 -18.90 -11.79
CA LYS A 46 -4.84 -17.79 -12.22
C LYS A 46 -5.77 -17.40 -11.07
N ASN A 47 -5.90 -16.11 -10.80
CA ASN A 47 -6.83 -15.63 -9.78
C ASN A 47 -8.27 -16.08 -10.04
N LEU A 48 -8.90 -16.49 -8.95
CA LEU A 48 -10.34 -16.62 -8.81
C LEU A 48 -10.90 -15.30 -8.25
N PRO A 49 -12.24 -15.08 -8.27
CA PRO A 49 -12.84 -13.83 -7.80
C PRO A 49 -12.45 -13.41 -6.37
N THR A 50 -12.15 -14.38 -5.51
CA THR A 50 -11.63 -14.17 -4.14
C THR A 50 -10.17 -13.72 -4.12
N GLY A 51 -9.33 -14.21 -5.05
CA GLY A 51 -7.99 -13.70 -5.26
C GLY A 51 -7.99 -12.28 -5.80
N ASP A 52 -8.88 -11.97 -6.74
CA ASP A 52 -9.04 -10.60 -7.27
C ASP A 52 -9.42 -9.59 -6.18
N VAL A 53 -10.22 -10.00 -5.20
CA VAL A 53 -10.53 -9.16 -4.01
C VAL A 53 -9.28 -8.86 -3.20
N VAL A 54 -8.46 -9.88 -2.91
CA VAL A 54 -7.23 -9.70 -2.12
C VAL A 54 -6.26 -8.77 -2.85
N ASP A 55 -6.03 -8.99 -4.13
CA ASP A 55 -5.13 -8.16 -4.94
C ASP A 55 -5.62 -6.71 -5.04
N LYS A 56 -6.92 -6.51 -5.23
CA LYS A 56 -7.56 -5.19 -5.19
C LYS A 56 -7.29 -4.49 -3.86
N LEU A 57 -7.55 -5.16 -2.73
CA LEU A 57 -7.36 -4.56 -1.40
C LEU A 57 -5.89 -4.26 -1.09
N ILE A 58 -4.96 -5.13 -1.48
CA ILE A 58 -3.52 -4.87 -1.35
C ILE A 58 -3.12 -3.65 -2.19
N SER A 59 -3.69 -3.50 -3.38
CA SER A 59 -3.46 -2.32 -4.23
C SER A 59 -4.07 -1.04 -3.65
N GLU A 60 -5.20 -1.12 -2.97
CA GLU A 60 -5.82 0.02 -2.27
C GLU A 60 -5.06 0.39 -0.99
N TRP A 61 -4.47 -0.59 -0.31
CA TRP A 61 -3.82 -0.43 1.00
C TRP A 61 -2.31 -0.29 0.93
N ARG A 62 -1.83 0.41 -0.10
CA ARG A 62 -0.44 0.78 -0.25
C ARG A 62 -0.33 2.19 -0.79
N SER A 63 0.75 2.87 -0.43
CA SER A 63 1.16 4.07 -1.17
C SER A 63 1.80 3.62 -2.48
N ASP A 64 1.19 3.99 -3.61
CA ASP A 64 1.84 3.88 -4.91
C ASP A 64 2.99 4.91 -5.02
N ASN A 65 3.66 4.95 -6.18
CA ASN A 65 4.68 5.97 -6.49
C ASN A 65 4.04 7.37 -6.51
N VAL A 66 4.08 8.07 -5.36
CA VAL A 66 3.60 9.44 -5.25
C VAL A 66 4.63 10.37 -5.90
N ALA A 67 4.22 10.98 -7.02
CA ALA A 67 4.96 12.07 -7.65
C ALA A 67 4.19 13.37 -7.42
N ALA A 68 4.88 14.39 -6.91
CA ALA A 68 4.28 15.68 -6.63
C ALA A 68 5.27 16.82 -6.82
N THR A 69 4.72 18.02 -6.99
CA THR A 69 5.47 19.27 -7.04
C THR A 69 5.25 20.01 -5.74
N THR A 70 6.33 20.57 -5.18
CA THR A 70 6.25 21.43 -4.00
C THR A 70 5.56 22.76 -4.34
N ASP A 71 4.99 23.41 -3.34
CA ASP A 71 4.50 24.78 -3.45
C ASP A 71 5.66 25.81 -3.53
N ALA A 72 5.31 27.10 -3.55
CA ALA A 72 6.28 28.20 -3.63
C ALA A 72 7.23 28.27 -2.42
N ASP A 73 6.87 27.65 -1.29
CA ASP A 73 7.68 27.59 -0.08
C ASP A 73 8.52 26.29 -0.01
N GLY A 74 8.50 25.46 -1.07
CA GLY A 74 9.23 24.20 -1.13
C GLY A 74 8.58 23.08 -0.32
N LEU A 75 7.28 23.17 -0.01
CA LEU A 75 6.55 22.20 0.80
C LEU A 75 5.60 21.34 -0.03
N HIS A 76 5.47 20.06 0.33
CA HIS A 76 4.43 19.18 -0.16
C HIS A 76 3.91 18.32 1.00
N ARG A 77 2.58 18.19 1.11
CA ARG A 77 1.93 17.33 2.11
C ARG A 77 1.35 16.11 1.42
N ALA A 78 1.69 14.93 1.93
CA ALA A 78 1.19 13.65 1.45
C ALA A 78 0.72 12.79 2.63
N GLU A 79 -0.35 12.03 2.42
CA GLU A 79 -0.76 10.95 3.31
C GLU A 79 -0.17 9.65 2.76
N LEU A 80 0.64 8.98 3.57
CA LEU A 80 1.34 7.76 3.21
C LEU A 80 0.98 6.64 4.18
N PHE A 81 0.95 5.41 3.69
CA PHE A 81 0.81 4.23 4.54
C PHE A 81 2.10 4.01 5.34
N HIS A 82 2.02 3.24 6.42
CA HIS A 82 3.22 2.87 7.17
C HIS A 82 4.24 2.16 6.26
N GLY A 83 5.50 2.56 6.33
CA GLY A 83 6.55 1.99 5.50
C GLY A 83 7.81 2.84 5.41
N GLU A 84 8.77 2.31 4.67
CA GLU A 84 10.05 2.94 4.35
C GLU A 84 10.00 3.51 2.93
N TYR A 85 10.21 4.81 2.81
CA TYR A 85 10.13 5.53 1.54
C TYR A 85 11.49 6.09 1.15
N LYS A 86 11.84 5.89 -0.12
CA LYS A 86 12.95 6.60 -0.77
C LYS A 86 12.40 7.82 -1.49
N VAL A 87 12.71 9.01 -1.00
CA VAL A 87 12.27 10.27 -1.59
C VAL A 87 13.33 10.77 -2.57
N THR A 88 12.93 11.04 -3.81
CA THR A 88 13.82 11.64 -4.82
C THR A 88 13.33 13.04 -5.13
N ILE A 89 14.19 14.03 -4.98
CA ILE A 89 13.88 15.43 -5.19
C ILE A 89 14.62 15.91 -6.43
N SER A 90 13.92 16.52 -7.38
CA SER A 90 14.51 17.14 -8.57
C SER A 90 14.09 18.60 -8.69
N HIS A 91 14.99 19.45 -9.19
CA HIS A 91 14.70 20.86 -9.46
C HIS A 91 14.97 21.17 -10.94
N PRO A 92 14.08 21.89 -11.66
CA PRO A 92 14.22 22.11 -13.11
C PRO A 92 15.52 22.81 -13.52
N SER A 93 16.10 23.65 -12.64
CA SER A 93 17.37 24.33 -12.93
C SER A 93 18.62 23.49 -12.65
N SER A 94 18.47 22.36 -11.95
CA SER A 94 19.57 21.45 -11.66
C SER A 94 19.45 20.21 -12.53
N ASN A 95 20.09 20.25 -13.69
CA ASN A 95 20.11 19.15 -14.67
C ASN A 95 20.77 17.85 -14.14
N SER A 96 21.27 17.80 -12.90
CA SER A 96 22.05 16.67 -12.40
C SER A 96 21.97 16.40 -10.89
N SER A 97 21.32 17.24 -10.07
CA SER A 97 21.29 17.03 -8.61
C SER A 97 19.92 16.54 -8.17
N SER A 98 19.65 15.24 -8.35
CA SER A 98 18.56 14.59 -7.62
C SER A 98 19.04 14.24 -6.21
N SER A 99 18.51 14.91 -5.19
CA SER A 99 18.78 14.54 -3.79
C SER A 99 17.89 13.36 -3.41
N VAL A 100 18.49 12.36 -2.78
CA VAL A 100 17.78 11.18 -2.28
C VAL A 100 17.73 11.24 -0.76
N GLY A 101 16.52 11.25 -0.20
CA GLY A 101 16.27 11.11 1.23
C GLY A 101 15.56 9.79 1.54
N SER A 102 15.59 9.39 2.81
CA SER A 102 14.76 8.31 3.35
C SER A 102 13.73 8.89 4.31
N LEU A 103 12.51 8.38 4.26
CA LEU A 103 11.41 8.74 5.15
C LEU A 103 10.77 7.46 5.68
N THR A 104 10.77 7.30 7.00
CA THR A 104 9.98 6.28 7.69
C THR A 104 8.64 6.88 8.07
N VAL A 105 7.56 6.16 7.77
CA VAL A 105 6.21 6.47 8.25
C VAL A 105 5.78 5.30 9.13
N ASP A 106 5.58 5.55 10.41
CA ASP A 106 5.15 4.54 11.39
C ASP A 106 4.16 5.15 12.39
N SER A 107 3.64 4.34 13.32
CA SER A 107 2.70 4.82 14.32
C SER A 107 3.31 5.74 15.38
N ALA A 108 4.65 5.84 15.46
CA ALA A 108 5.37 6.74 16.35
C ALA A 108 5.71 8.08 15.69
N SER A 109 5.60 8.14 14.36
CA SER A 109 5.77 9.34 13.55
C SER A 109 4.65 10.32 13.88
N GLU A 110 4.94 11.37 14.65
CA GLU A 110 4.02 12.49 14.78
C GLU A 110 3.76 13.14 13.41
N ASN A 111 2.69 13.93 13.27
CA ASN A 111 2.32 14.70 12.06
C ASN A 111 3.40 15.74 11.60
N ASN A 112 4.64 15.60 12.05
CA ASN A 112 5.74 16.54 11.94
C ASN A 112 6.90 16.02 11.07
N ASN A 113 6.72 14.92 10.33
CA ASN A 113 7.72 14.45 9.37
C ASN A 113 7.79 15.40 8.16
N VAL A 114 8.51 16.51 8.33
CA VAL A 114 8.70 17.54 7.31
C VAL A 114 10.09 17.37 6.70
N LEU A 115 10.13 16.92 5.45
CA LEU A 115 11.32 17.04 4.61
C LEU A 115 11.28 18.42 3.94
N ARG A 116 12.18 19.32 4.35
CA ARG A 116 12.36 20.61 3.67
C ARG A 116 13.35 20.48 2.53
N VAL A 117 12.90 20.81 1.34
CA VAL A 117 13.74 20.95 0.16
C VAL A 117 14.32 22.35 0.15
N MET A 118 15.58 22.51 0.57
CA MET A 118 16.34 23.74 0.38
C MET A 118 17.24 23.55 -0.85
N VAL A 119 16.94 24.26 -1.94
CA VAL A 119 17.77 24.33 -3.15
C VAL A 119 18.35 25.73 -3.27
#